data_AF-A0A8T5EFV6-F1
#
_entry.id   AF-A0A8T5EFV6-F1
#
_cell.length_a   1.000
_cell.length_b   1.000
_cell.length_c   1.000
_cell.angle_alpha   90.00
_cell.angle_beta   90.00
_cell.angle_gamma   90.00
#
_symmetry.space_group_name_H-M   'P 1'
#
loop_
_entity.id
_entity.type
_entity.pdbx_description
1 polymer ?
#
loop_
_entity_poly.entity_id
_entity_poly.type
_entity_poly.pdbx_seq_one_letter_code
_entity_poly.pdbx_strand_id
1 'polypeptide(L)'
;MKITTYTTTGTKDGEVELPIIFSTPFRRELIHKAFTNLTSHKFQPQGRHPSAGQDVVADSNDPPTGQGVSRVARAQGGGGGRQGQGAEVASTRGGRQAHPPIVGKVIYKKLNKKENKLALCSAIAATGSKDLVGARGHKIEGIETFP
;
A
#
# COMPACT_ATOMS: atom_id res chain seq x y z
N MET A 1 34.35 6.14 15.12
CA MET A 1 35.10 5.34 14.12
C MET A 1 35.57 6.29 13.03
N LYS A 2 36.79 6.14 12.52
CA LYS A 2 37.29 6.93 11.38
C LYS A 2 37.13 6.11 10.11
N ILE A 3 36.67 6.75 9.03
CA ILE A 3 36.53 6.14 7.71
C ILE A 3 37.41 6.90 6.72
N THR A 4 37.96 6.18 5.74
CA THR A 4 38.76 6.79 4.66
C THR A 4 37.84 7.44 3.64
N THR A 5 38.13 8.68 3.25
CA THR A 5 37.50 9.35 2.12
C THR A 5 38.24 9.04 0.83
N TYR A 6 37.49 8.94 -0.27
CA TYR A 6 38.03 8.69 -1.60
C TYR A 6 37.74 9.87 -2.51
N THR A 7 38.71 10.21 -3.36
CA THR A 7 38.53 11.16 -4.47
C THR A 7 37.72 10.52 -5.60
N THR A 8 37.29 11.33 -6.57
CA THR A 8 36.56 10.86 -7.77
C THR A 8 37.36 9.85 -8.61
N THR A 9 38.70 9.84 -8.49
CA THR A 9 39.59 8.89 -9.16
C THR A 9 39.80 7.58 -8.38
N GLY A 10 39.20 7.45 -7.19
CA GLY A 10 39.30 6.27 -6.33
C GLY A 10 40.57 6.22 -5.45
N THR A 11 41.36 7.31 -5.40
CA THR A 11 42.50 7.40 -4.49
C THR A 11 42.07 7.82 -3.09
N LYS A 12 42.78 7.34 -2.06
CA LYS A 12 42.53 7.71 -0.66
C LYS A 12 42.97 9.16 -0.44
N ASP A 13 42.06 10.01 0.03
CA ASP A 13 42.29 11.46 0.17
C ASP A 13 42.49 11.88 1.64
N GLY A 14 41.78 11.23 2.57
CA GLY A 14 41.86 11.55 3.99
C GLY A 14 41.02 10.63 4.86
N GLU A 15 40.85 11.01 6.13
CA GLU A 15 40.02 10.30 7.10
C GLU A 15 39.00 11.25 7.74
N VAL A 16 37.76 10.78 7.89
CA VAL A 16 36.67 11.52 8.52
C VAL A 16 36.07 10.70 9.66
N GLU A 17 35.69 11.39 10.74
CA GLU A 17 35.02 10.75 11.87
C GLU A 17 33.54 10.51 11.57
N LEU A 18 33.10 9.27 11.79
CA LEU A 18 31.71 8.89 11.60
C LEU A 18 30.81 9.52 12.67
N PRO A 19 29.66 10.09 12.26
CA PRO A 19 28.65 10.59 13.18
C PRO A 19 28.12 9.52 14.13
N ILE A 20 27.61 9.96 15.28
CA ILE A 20 27.04 9.09 16.32
C ILE A 20 25.84 8.24 15.85
N ILE A 21 25.21 8.61 14.73
CA ILE A 21 24.08 7.90 14.14
C ILE A 21 24.46 6.47 13.74
N PHE A 22 25.68 6.24 13.26
CA PHE A 22 26.16 4.92 12.87
C PHE A 22 26.36 3.96 14.05
N SER A 23 26.42 4.49 15.28
CA SER A 23 26.47 3.69 16.51
C SER A 23 25.09 3.24 16.99
N THR A 24 24.00 3.63 16.32
CA THR A 24 22.65 3.26 16.76
C THR A 24 22.37 1.77 16.55
N PRO A 25 21.64 1.11 17.47
CA PRO A 25 21.37 -0.32 17.36
C PRO A 25 20.46 -0.63 16.18
N PHE A 26 20.81 -1.65 15.42
CA PHE A 26 19.99 -2.12 14.31
C PHE A 26 18.66 -2.72 14.81
N ARG A 27 17.54 -2.08 14.47
CA ARG A 27 16.18 -2.54 14.83
C ARG A 27 15.32 -2.76 13.60
N ARG A 28 15.36 -3.98 13.05
CA ARG A 28 14.61 -4.39 11.85
C ARG A 28 13.10 -4.14 11.95
N GLU A 29 12.50 -4.43 13.10
CA GLU A 29 11.05 -4.29 13.32
C GLU A 29 10.58 -2.84 13.19
N LEU A 30 11.32 -1.89 13.79
CA LEU A 30 11.01 -0.46 13.71
C LEU A 30 11.14 0.06 12.28
N ILE A 31 12.19 -0.36 11.57
CA ILE A 31 12.41 0.02 10.16
C ILE A 31 11.25 -0.50 9.31
N HIS A 32 10.87 -1.76 9.47
CA HIS A 32 9.80 -2.38 8.68
C HIS A 32 8.44 -1.72 8.94
N LYS A 33 8.12 -1.42 10.21
CA LYS A 33 6.89 -0.73 10.60
C LYS A 33 6.85 0.71 10.05
N ALA A 34 7.94 1.46 10.20
CA ALA A 34 8.04 2.82 9.68
C ALA A 34 7.90 2.84 8.15
N PHE A 35 8.60 1.93 7.45
CA PHE A 35 8.51 1.80 5.99
C PHE A 35 7.08 1.54 5.53
N THR A 36 6.41 0.53 6.10
CA THR A 36 5.03 0.18 5.73
C THR A 36 4.06 1.35 5.93
N ASN A 37 4.22 2.10 7.03
CA ASN A 37 3.37 3.25 7.31
C ASN A 37 3.69 4.42 6.36
N LEU A 38 4.95 4.71 6.08
CA LEU A 38 5.34 5.76 5.13
C LEU A 38 4.90 5.43 3.69
N THR A 39 4.99 4.17 3.27
CA THR A 39 4.50 3.75 1.94
C THR A 39 3.01 3.97 1.81
N SER A 40 2.24 3.79 2.90
CA SER A 40 0.80 4.01 2.88
C SER A 40 0.40 5.47 2.62
N HIS A 41 1.29 6.43 2.91
CA HIS A 41 1.04 7.86 2.67
C HIS A 41 1.14 8.23 1.19
N LYS A 42 1.78 7.38 0.36
CA LYS A 42 1.92 7.59 -1.08
C LYS A 42 0.71 7.13 -1.88
N PHE A 43 -0.22 6.41 -1.27
CA PHE A 43 -1.38 5.88 -1.98
C PHE A 43 -2.39 6.98 -2.29
N GLN A 44 -2.88 7.00 -3.52
CA GLN A 44 -3.94 7.90 -3.95
C GLN A 44 -5.31 7.33 -3.54
N PRO A 45 -6.21 8.15 -2.96
CA PRO A 45 -7.59 7.73 -2.71
C PRO A 45 -8.27 7.31 -4.01
N GLN A 46 -8.96 6.17 -3.96
CA GLN A 46 -9.74 5.64 -5.07
C GLN A 46 -11.10 5.17 -4.58
N GLY A 47 -12.10 5.21 -5.45
CA GLY A 47 -13.43 4.72 -5.13
C GLY A 47 -14.30 4.52 -6.35
N ARG A 48 -15.44 3.85 -6.16
CA ARG A 48 -16.51 3.75 -7.17
C ARG A 48 -17.45 4.95 -7.06
N HIS A 49 -18.18 5.23 -8.15
CA HIS A 49 -19.30 6.16 -8.09
C HIS A 49 -20.30 5.70 -7.03
N PRO A 50 -20.81 6.57 -6.14
CA PRO A 50 -21.63 6.17 -5.00
C PRO A 50 -22.87 5.33 -5.37
N SER A 51 -23.52 5.66 -6.49
CA SER A 51 -24.72 4.96 -7.00
C SER A 51 -24.42 3.91 -8.09
N ALA A 52 -23.16 3.53 -8.29
CA ALA A 52 -22.78 2.59 -9.34
C ALA A 52 -23.54 1.25 -9.22
N GLY A 53 -24.30 0.90 -10.26
CA GLY A 53 -25.10 -0.32 -10.30
C GLY A 53 -26.43 -0.24 -9.53
N GLN A 54 -26.77 0.94 -9.02
CA GLN A 54 -28.05 1.27 -8.36
C GLN A 54 -28.89 2.28 -9.15
N ASP A 55 -28.33 2.89 -10.20
CA ASP A 55 -29.04 3.81 -11.11
C ASP A 55 -30.00 3.05 -12.06
N VAL A 56 -30.88 2.22 -11.52
CA VAL A 56 -31.87 1.42 -12.24
C VAL A 56 -33.13 1.32 -11.38
N VAL A 57 -34.31 1.45 -12.02
CA VAL A 57 -35.58 1.14 -11.36
C VAL A 57 -35.75 -0.38 -11.32
N ALA A 58 -35.61 -0.98 -10.14
CA ALA A 58 -35.72 -2.42 -9.96
C ALA A 58 -36.49 -2.74 -8.68
N ASP A 59 -37.43 -3.68 -8.78
CA ASP A 59 -38.17 -4.22 -7.63
C ASP A 59 -38.28 -5.74 -7.75
N SER A 60 -38.59 -6.40 -6.65
CA SER A 60 -39.04 -7.79 -6.72
C SER A 60 -40.37 -7.89 -7.47
N ASN A 61 -40.62 -9.02 -8.12
CA ASN A 61 -41.91 -9.28 -8.76
C ASN A 61 -43.06 -9.16 -7.73
N ASP A 62 -44.24 -8.77 -8.21
CA ASP A 62 -45.48 -8.77 -7.42
C ASP A 62 -46.49 -9.73 -8.08
N PRO A 63 -46.92 -10.83 -7.42
CA PRO A 63 -46.49 -11.29 -6.11
C PRO A 63 -45.02 -11.78 -6.09
N PRO A 64 -44.28 -11.63 -4.96
CA PRO A 64 -42.87 -12.03 -4.86
C PRO A 64 -42.60 -13.53 -4.98
N THR A 65 -43.64 -14.37 -4.88
CA THR A 65 -43.53 -15.83 -4.92
C THR A 65 -44.58 -16.41 -5.87
N GLY A 66 -44.46 -17.71 -6.18
CA GLY A 66 -45.40 -18.40 -7.08
C GLY A 66 -45.10 -18.26 -8.57
N GLN A 67 -43.99 -17.60 -8.94
CA GLN A 67 -43.61 -17.37 -10.34
C GLN A 67 -42.52 -18.31 -10.86
N GLY A 68 -42.03 -19.27 -10.06
CA GLY A 68 -40.94 -20.19 -10.47
C GLY A 68 -39.57 -19.50 -10.64
N VAL A 69 -39.41 -18.31 -10.06
CA VAL A 69 -38.26 -17.43 -10.27
C VAL A 69 -37.74 -16.91 -8.91
N SER A 70 -36.45 -16.59 -8.83
CA SER A 70 -35.84 -16.04 -7.60
C SER A 70 -36.39 -14.65 -7.23
N ARG A 71 -36.43 -14.36 -5.92
CA ARG A 71 -36.92 -13.09 -5.33
C ARG A 71 -35.95 -11.90 -5.46
N VAL A 72 -35.03 -11.95 -6.43
CA VAL A 72 -34.06 -10.87 -6.67
C VAL A 72 -34.77 -9.70 -7.33
N ALA A 73 -34.38 -8.47 -6.98
CA ALA A 73 -34.89 -7.26 -7.65
C ALA A 73 -34.61 -7.31 -9.15
N ARG A 74 -35.61 -6.97 -9.98
CA ARG A 74 -35.55 -7.05 -11.44
C ARG A 74 -35.82 -5.69 -12.06
N ALA A 75 -35.09 -5.40 -13.13
CA ALA A 75 -35.26 -4.16 -13.88
C ALA A 75 -36.69 -4.06 -14.43
N GLN A 76 -37.38 -2.99 -14.05
CA GLN A 76 -38.73 -2.66 -14.52
C GLN A 76 -38.69 -1.89 -15.85
N GLY A 77 -39.86 -1.68 -16.46
CA GLY A 77 -40.03 -1.04 -17.77
C GLY A 77 -40.31 -2.05 -18.89
N GLY A 78 -40.30 -1.59 -20.14
CA GLY A 78 -40.67 -2.40 -21.29
C GLY A 78 -39.88 -2.05 -22.56
N GLY A 79 -39.71 -3.03 -23.45
CA GLY A 79 -39.23 -2.82 -24.83
C GLY A 79 -37.74 -3.04 -25.08
N GLY A 80 -36.94 -3.36 -24.05
CA GLY A 80 -35.50 -3.66 -24.19
C GLY A 80 -35.10 -4.99 -23.57
N GLY A 81 -34.01 -5.60 -24.07
CA GLY A 81 -33.53 -6.91 -23.59
C GLY A 81 -33.07 -6.96 -22.12
N ARG A 82 -33.00 -5.82 -21.43
CA ARG A 82 -32.65 -5.71 -20.00
C ARG A 82 -33.86 -5.90 -19.07
N GLN A 83 -35.08 -5.84 -19.59
CA GLN A 83 -36.31 -6.04 -18.82
C GLN A 83 -36.34 -7.40 -18.14
N GLY A 84 -36.78 -7.45 -16.89
CA GLY A 84 -36.94 -8.69 -16.13
C GLY A 84 -35.62 -9.36 -15.72
N GLN A 85 -34.46 -8.79 -16.05
CA GLN A 85 -33.16 -9.27 -15.55
C GLN A 85 -32.94 -8.80 -14.11
N GLY A 86 -32.18 -9.59 -13.33
CA GLY A 86 -31.76 -9.17 -11.99
C GLY A 86 -30.91 -7.90 -12.04
N ALA A 87 -31.24 -6.93 -11.19
CA ALA A 87 -30.57 -5.64 -11.12
C ALA A 87 -30.37 -5.21 -9.66
N GLU A 88 -29.56 -4.18 -9.44
CA GLU A 88 -29.23 -3.58 -8.13
C GLU A 88 -28.46 -4.47 -7.13
N VAL A 89 -28.68 -5.79 -7.14
CA VAL A 89 -28.11 -6.74 -6.19
C VAL A 89 -26.68 -7.14 -6.58
N ALA A 90 -25.81 -7.32 -5.59
CA ALA A 90 -24.39 -7.61 -5.81
C ALA A 90 -24.07 -8.93 -6.50
N SER A 91 -24.99 -9.90 -6.43
CA SER A 91 -24.87 -11.16 -7.14
C SER A 91 -25.29 -11.08 -8.62
N THR A 92 -25.78 -9.93 -9.08
CA THR A 92 -26.31 -9.77 -10.45
C THR A 92 -25.33 -9.05 -11.36
N ARG A 93 -25.37 -9.35 -12.66
CA ARG A 93 -24.56 -8.68 -13.67
C ARG A 93 -24.98 -7.21 -13.78
N GLY A 94 -24.06 -6.30 -13.48
CA GLY A 94 -24.32 -4.86 -13.57
C GLY A 94 -25.16 -4.30 -12.43
N GLY A 95 -25.36 -5.06 -11.34
CA GLY A 95 -25.84 -4.56 -10.06
C GLY A 95 -24.73 -3.92 -9.22
N ARG A 96 -25.06 -3.47 -8.01
CA ARG A 96 -24.12 -2.75 -7.14
C ARG A 96 -23.01 -3.68 -6.63
N GLN A 97 -21.78 -3.21 -6.56
CA GLN A 97 -20.72 -3.99 -5.93
C GLN A 97 -20.91 -4.02 -4.40
N ALA A 98 -20.78 -5.18 -3.77
CA ALA A 98 -20.78 -5.25 -2.30
C ALA A 98 -19.49 -4.64 -1.74
N HIS A 99 -19.62 -3.72 -0.77
CA HIS A 99 -18.51 -3.02 -0.11
C HIS A 99 -17.46 -2.46 -1.10
N PRO A 100 -17.86 -1.56 -2.02
CA PRO A 100 -16.94 -0.99 -2.99
C PRO A 100 -15.87 -0.15 -2.28
N PRO A 101 -14.71 0.09 -2.91
CA PRO A 101 -13.76 1.07 -2.40
C PRO A 101 -14.45 2.44 -2.36
N ILE A 102 -14.28 3.15 -1.24
CA ILE A 102 -14.84 4.46 -0.99
C ILE A 102 -13.68 5.45 -0.90
N VAL A 103 -13.82 6.60 -1.55
CA VAL A 103 -12.81 7.67 -1.56
C VAL A 103 -12.50 8.14 -0.14
N GLY A 104 -13.50 8.21 0.74
CA GLY A 104 -13.35 8.58 2.15
C GLY A 104 -12.68 7.54 3.05
N LYS A 105 -12.22 6.39 2.51
CA LYS A 105 -11.51 5.39 3.32
C LYS A 105 -10.16 5.94 3.78
N VAL A 106 -9.88 5.84 5.08
CA VAL A 106 -8.56 6.18 5.62
C VAL A 106 -7.54 5.11 5.18
N ILE A 107 -6.78 5.42 4.14
CA ILE A 107 -5.77 4.53 3.54
C ILE A 107 -4.39 4.65 4.19
N TYR A 108 -4.11 5.78 4.84
CA TYR A 108 -2.82 6.07 5.44
C TYR A 108 -2.75 5.55 6.89
N LYS A 109 -1.60 5.00 7.28
CA LYS A 109 -1.32 4.56 8.65
C LYS A 109 -0.58 5.65 9.42
N LYS A 110 -1.02 5.98 10.63
CA LYS A 110 -0.34 6.97 11.48
C LYS A 110 1.03 6.44 11.93
N LEU A 111 2.01 7.32 12.02
CA LEU A 111 3.36 7.01 12.50
C LEU A 111 3.83 8.09 13.49
N ASN A 112 4.40 7.67 14.61
CA ASN A 112 4.93 8.59 15.60
C ASN A 112 6.20 9.27 15.10
N LYS A 113 6.34 10.58 15.32
CA LYS A 113 7.52 11.35 14.89
C LYS A 113 8.83 10.81 15.49
N LYS A 114 8.81 10.42 16.78
CA LYS A 114 9.99 9.85 17.47
C LYS A 114 10.38 8.49 16.89
N GLU A 115 9.39 7.65 16.61
CA GLU A 115 9.58 6.33 16.00
C GLU A 115 10.16 6.43 14.59
N ASN A 116 9.65 7.38 13.78
CA ASN A 116 10.17 7.64 12.44
C ASN A 116 11.65 8.07 12.47
N LYS A 117 12.01 8.99 13.38
CA LYS A 117 13.40 9.43 13.54
C LYS A 117 14.31 8.27 13.97
N LEU A 118 13.88 7.45 14.93
CA LEU A 118 14.67 6.31 15.40
C LEU A 118 14.85 5.25 14.30
N ALA A 119 13.79 4.98 13.53
CA ALA A 119 13.85 4.07 12.39
C ALA A 119 14.81 4.57 11.31
N LEU A 120 14.81 5.88 11.01
CA LEU A 120 15.76 6.49 10.08
C LEU A 120 17.21 6.33 10.56
N CYS A 121 17.50 6.66 11.83
CA CYS A 121 18.83 6.47 12.40
C CYS A 121 19.28 5.01 12.32
N SER A 122 18.40 4.07 12.69
CA SER A 122 18.69 2.63 12.64
C SER A 122 18.94 2.14 11.21
N ALA A 123 18.25 2.71 10.22
CA ALA A 123 18.44 2.38 8.82
C ALA A 123 19.77 2.92 8.27
N ILE A 124 20.18 4.13 8.67
CA ILE A 124 21.48 4.70 8.33
C ILE A 124 22.61 3.89 8.98
N ALA A 125 22.47 3.49 10.24
CA ALA A 125 23.46 2.61 10.88
C ALA A 125 23.63 1.27 10.15
N ALA A 126 22.54 0.72 9.60
CA ALA A 126 22.58 -0.53 8.85
C ALA A 126 23.42 -0.44 7.56
N THR A 127 23.55 0.75 6.96
CA THR A 127 24.34 0.90 5.72
C THR A 127 25.84 0.76 5.93
N GLY A 128 26.30 0.87 7.19
CA GLY A 128 27.71 0.70 7.52
C GLY A 128 28.17 -0.73 7.74
N SER A 129 27.23 -1.67 7.88
CA SER A 129 27.57 -3.08 8.07
C SER A 129 27.67 -3.81 6.73
N LYS A 130 28.87 -4.29 6.40
CA LYS A 130 29.13 -5.12 5.22
C LYS A 130 28.21 -6.35 5.16
N ASP A 131 27.98 -7.00 6.30
CA ASP A 131 27.15 -8.20 6.39
C ASP A 131 25.69 -7.93 6.05
N LEU A 132 25.11 -6.84 6.58
CA LEU A 132 23.73 -6.46 6.30
C LEU A 132 23.53 -6.03 4.84
N VAL A 133 24.51 -5.31 4.27
CA VAL A 133 24.48 -4.89 2.87
C VAL A 133 24.61 -6.09 1.92
N GLY A 134 25.50 -7.02 2.24
CA GLY A 134 25.63 -8.30 1.51
C GLY A 134 24.36 -9.14 1.59
N ALA A 135 23.79 -9.29 2.78
CA ALA A 135 22.55 -10.04 3.01
C ALA A 135 21.33 -9.43 2.28
N ARG A 136 21.33 -8.12 2.01
CA ARG A 136 20.30 -7.46 1.19
C ARG A 136 20.38 -7.85 -0.30
N GLY A 137 21.53 -8.35 -0.77
CA GLY A 137 21.75 -8.77 -2.15
C GLY A 137 22.59 -7.81 -2.99
N HIS A 138 23.34 -6.89 -2.36
CA HIS A 138 24.30 -6.05 -3.08
C HIS A 138 25.56 -6.84 -3.45
N LYS A 139 26.07 -6.63 -4.67
CA LYS A 139 27.39 -7.14 -5.08
C LYS A 139 28.48 -6.27 -4.45
N ILE A 140 29.12 -6.79 -3.41
CA ILE A 140 30.10 -6.07 -2.57
C ILE A 140 31.56 -6.49 -2.87
N GLU A 141 31.76 -7.33 -3.87
CA GLU A 141 33.09 -7.77 -4.30
C GLU A 141 33.86 -6.56 -4.86
N GLY A 142 35.03 -6.25 -4.27
CA GLY A 142 35.88 -5.12 -4.66
C GLY A 142 35.67 -3.82 -3.87
N ILE A 143 34.72 -3.78 -2.93
CA ILE A 143 34.53 -2.61 -2.03
C ILE A 143 35.24 -2.87 -0.71
N GLU A 144 36.27 -2.07 -0.42
CA GLU A 144 37.09 -2.22 0.80
C GLU A 144 36.40 -1.67 2.05
N THR A 145 35.66 -0.56 1.93
CA THR A 145 35.17 0.20 3.09
C THR A 145 33.70 0.55 2.95
N PHE A 146 32.97 0.41 4.06
CA PHE A 146 31.60 0.89 4.22
C PHE A 146 31.59 2.02 5.26
N PRO A 147 30.72 3.04 5.10
CA PRO A 147 30.61 4.18 6.02
C PRO A 147 30.01 3.80 7.37
#